data_AF-A0A409W4F1-F1
#
_entry.id   AF-A0A409W4F1-F1
#
_cell.length_a   1.000
_cell.length_b   1.000
_cell.length_c   1.000
_cell.angle_alpha   90.00
_cell.angle_beta   90.00
_cell.angle_gamma   90.00
#
_symmetry.space_group_name_H-M   'P 1'
#
loop_
_entity.id
_entity.type
_entity.pdbx_description
1 polymer ?
#
loop_
_entity_poly.entity_id
_entity_poly.type
_entity_poly.pdbx_seq_one_letter_code
_entity_poly.pdbx_strand_id
1 'polypeptide(L)'
;MDADGGMSKYSGNKAGAKYGTGYCDSHCPRNVKFINGEASFMNITRSTYDPASAHGSYGACCNEMDIWEANNKGAVYTAHPCNPGGPTRCEGTACGGDDRYATVCDPDGCDFNSYRMGNTSFYGQGKTVDTTKKFTVVTQFITDDGTSSGNLKEIRRLYVQNGVVIQNSKVNIPGLDPTMDSITDKFCDAQKAVFGDPNQFKEKGGLRGLGDGMKSGMVLVLSIEDDHATDMAWLDSTFPKDADPYAPGVSRGNCNNYGEAWPQLEVIDNLSYVTFSNIKFGDIGSTYGTDSSPTRQAFMDAPCFSCSGGNGYTGPTQCATGSSCQVLNPFYSQCL
;
A
#
# COMPACT_ATOMS: atom_id res chain seq x y z
N MET A 1 -5.86 -10.08 -2.77
CA MET A 1 -6.28 -10.81 -3.99
C MET A 1 -5.98 -12.31 -3.84
N ASP A 2 -6.72 -13.17 -4.53
CA ASP A 2 -6.41 -14.61 -4.59
C ASP A 2 -5.19 -14.90 -5.47
N ALA A 3 -4.33 -15.83 -5.06
CA ALA A 3 -3.08 -16.14 -5.76
C ALA A 3 -3.28 -16.64 -7.20
N ASP A 4 -4.40 -17.29 -7.50
CA ASP A 4 -4.76 -17.77 -8.83
C ASP A 4 -5.67 -16.79 -9.61
N GLY A 5 -5.90 -15.59 -9.07
CA GLY A 5 -6.81 -14.60 -9.64
C GLY A 5 -8.28 -15.00 -9.59
N GLY A 6 -8.65 -15.98 -8.74
CA GLY A 6 -10.00 -16.47 -8.52
C GLY A 6 -10.42 -17.66 -9.39
N MET A 7 -9.50 -18.31 -10.12
CA MET A 7 -9.82 -19.43 -11.01
C MET A 7 -10.43 -20.63 -10.29
N SER A 8 -9.88 -21.01 -9.13
CA SER A 8 -10.35 -22.16 -8.35
C SER A 8 -11.71 -21.92 -7.71
N LYS A 9 -12.02 -20.66 -7.37
CA LYS A 9 -13.29 -20.28 -6.73
C LYS A 9 -14.41 -20.05 -7.74
N TYR A 10 -14.09 -19.54 -8.92
CA TYR A 10 -15.09 -19.06 -9.87
C TYR A 10 -14.97 -19.80 -11.20
N SER A 11 -15.89 -20.74 -11.44
CA SER A 11 -15.87 -21.59 -12.63
C SER A 11 -15.97 -20.81 -13.96
N GLY A 12 -16.56 -19.60 -13.95
CA GLY A 12 -16.59 -18.68 -15.08
C GLY A 12 -15.24 -18.02 -15.40
N ASN A 13 -14.31 -17.98 -14.44
CA ASN A 13 -12.96 -17.47 -14.67
C ASN A 13 -12.05 -18.59 -15.21
N LYS A 14 -11.81 -18.56 -16.53
CA LYS A 14 -10.85 -19.46 -17.20
C LYS A 14 -9.49 -18.83 -17.49
N ALA A 15 -9.30 -17.56 -17.12
CA ALA A 15 -8.11 -16.79 -17.46
C ALA A 15 -7.12 -16.74 -16.27
N GLY A 16 -7.59 -16.30 -15.10
CA GLY A 16 -6.82 -16.27 -13.86
C GLY A 16 -5.71 -15.22 -13.80
N ALA A 17 -4.86 -15.37 -12.78
CA ALA A 17 -3.71 -14.50 -12.52
C ALA A 17 -2.79 -14.32 -13.75
N LYS A 18 -2.71 -15.33 -14.64
CA LYS A 18 -1.96 -15.24 -15.91
C LYS A 18 -2.41 -14.06 -16.79
N TYR A 19 -3.67 -13.65 -16.68
CA TYR A 19 -4.26 -12.52 -17.40
C TYR A 19 -4.67 -11.38 -16.47
N GLY A 20 -4.18 -11.37 -15.22
CA GLY A 20 -4.43 -10.29 -14.27
C GLY A 20 -5.87 -10.22 -13.74
N THR A 21 -6.59 -11.33 -13.64
CA THR A 21 -7.94 -11.32 -13.04
C THR A 21 -7.89 -11.29 -11.51
N GLY A 22 -9.01 -10.92 -10.88
CA GLY A 22 -9.19 -11.04 -9.43
C GLY A 22 -8.67 -9.84 -8.63
N TYR A 23 -8.49 -8.69 -9.28
CA TYR A 23 -8.18 -7.43 -8.63
C TYR A 23 -9.29 -7.03 -7.63
N CYS A 24 -8.87 -6.49 -6.50
CA CYS A 24 -9.69 -5.92 -5.45
C CYS A 24 -8.81 -4.95 -4.65
N ASP A 25 -9.43 -3.96 -4.03
CA ASP A 25 -8.79 -3.01 -3.13
C ASP A 25 -9.81 -2.45 -2.12
N SER A 26 -9.41 -1.48 -1.29
CA SER A 26 -10.28 -0.92 -0.24
C SER A 26 -11.33 0.06 -0.74
N HIS A 27 -11.19 0.54 -1.98
CA HIS A 27 -12.17 1.39 -2.65
C HIS A 27 -13.32 0.58 -3.26
N CYS A 28 -13.27 -0.76 -3.19
CA CYS A 28 -14.30 -1.64 -3.73
C CYS A 28 -14.64 -1.33 -5.20
N PRO A 29 -13.64 -1.24 -6.11
CA PRO A 29 -13.78 -0.67 -7.44
C PRO A 29 -14.87 -1.35 -8.25
N ARG A 30 -15.77 -0.51 -8.77
CA ARG A 30 -16.91 -0.92 -9.60
C ARG A 30 -16.63 -0.81 -11.11
N ASN A 31 -15.46 -0.31 -11.49
CA ASN A 31 -14.97 -0.22 -12.86
C ASN A 31 -14.24 -1.50 -13.32
N VAL A 32 -14.04 -2.49 -12.44
CA VAL A 32 -13.46 -3.79 -12.79
C VAL A 32 -14.41 -4.55 -13.72
N LYS A 33 -13.92 -4.86 -14.93
CA LYS A 33 -14.73 -5.44 -16.02
C LYS A 33 -15.23 -6.85 -15.74
N PHE A 34 -14.46 -7.65 -15.00
CA PHE A 34 -14.79 -9.03 -14.65
C PHE A 34 -14.55 -9.27 -13.17
N ILE A 35 -15.60 -9.64 -12.43
CA ILE A 35 -15.56 -9.91 -11.00
C ILE A 35 -16.17 -11.29 -10.77
N ASN A 36 -15.48 -12.15 -10.01
CA ASN A 36 -15.95 -13.50 -9.67
C ASN A 36 -16.33 -14.38 -10.88
N GLY A 37 -15.61 -14.23 -12.00
CA GLY A 37 -15.86 -14.99 -13.22
C GLY A 37 -17.09 -14.52 -14.02
N GLU A 38 -17.69 -13.39 -13.65
CA GLU A 38 -18.83 -12.77 -14.31
C GLU A 38 -18.42 -11.41 -14.87
N ALA A 39 -19.04 -11.00 -15.98
CA ALA A 39 -18.87 -9.66 -16.51
C ALA A 39 -19.63 -8.66 -15.63
N SER A 40 -18.97 -7.59 -15.18
CA SER A 40 -19.55 -6.60 -14.24
C SER A 40 -20.37 -5.51 -14.95
N PHE A 41 -20.73 -5.70 -16.22
CA PHE A 41 -21.37 -4.68 -17.07
C PHE A 41 -22.90 -4.53 -16.89
N MET A 42 -23.47 -5.08 -15.82
CA MET A 42 -24.90 -4.90 -15.52
C MET A 42 -25.15 -3.50 -14.95
N ASN A 43 -26.15 -2.79 -15.50
CA ASN A 43 -26.53 -1.41 -15.14
C ASN A 43 -25.37 -0.41 -15.20
N ILE A 44 -24.58 -0.46 -16.28
CA ILE A 44 -23.45 0.45 -16.46
C ILE A 44 -23.90 1.92 -16.38
N THR A 45 -23.23 2.67 -15.51
CA THR A 45 -23.24 4.13 -15.52
C THR A 45 -21.88 4.61 -16.01
N ARG A 46 -21.87 5.44 -17.07
CA ARG A 46 -20.63 6.04 -17.58
C ARG A 46 -20.15 7.13 -16.62
N SER A 47 -18.83 7.23 -16.46
CA SER A 47 -18.26 8.36 -15.72
C SER A 47 -18.56 9.67 -16.46
N THR A 48 -18.81 10.73 -15.70
CA THR A 48 -18.99 12.09 -16.23
C THR A 48 -17.67 12.84 -16.43
N TYR A 49 -16.57 12.28 -15.93
CA TYR A 49 -15.23 12.89 -15.91
C TYR A 49 -14.16 12.02 -16.58
N ASP A 50 -14.44 10.73 -16.84
CA ASP A 50 -13.57 9.83 -17.59
C ASP A 50 -14.35 9.13 -18.72
N PRO A 51 -14.12 9.45 -20.01
CA PRO A 51 -14.83 8.82 -21.11
C PRO A 51 -14.48 7.33 -21.31
N ALA A 52 -13.36 6.85 -20.77
CA ALA A 52 -12.92 5.46 -20.83
C ALA A 52 -13.43 4.62 -19.65
N SER A 53 -13.88 5.25 -18.56
CA SER A 53 -14.40 4.56 -17.38
C SER A 53 -15.92 4.52 -17.30
N ALA A 54 -16.40 3.40 -16.79
CA ALA A 54 -17.79 3.19 -16.45
C ALA A 54 -17.84 2.21 -15.29
N HIS A 55 -18.85 2.34 -14.44
CA HIS A 55 -19.01 1.47 -13.29
C HIS A 55 -20.26 0.61 -13.38
N GLY A 56 -20.12 -0.65 -12.96
CA GLY A 56 -21.17 -1.65 -12.92
C GLY A 56 -21.91 -1.75 -11.59
N SER A 57 -22.76 -2.75 -11.47
CA SER A 57 -23.51 -3.02 -10.23
C SER A 57 -22.62 -3.64 -9.12
N TYR A 58 -21.54 -4.32 -9.48
CA TYR A 58 -20.65 -4.98 -8.54
C TYR A 58 -19.33 -4.23 -8.35
N GLY A 59 -18.77 -4.32 -7.15
CA GLY A 59 -17.41 -3.90 -6.83
C GLY A 59 -16.59 -5.06 -6.22
N ALA A 60 -15.27 -4.91 -6.20
CA ALA A 60 -14.34 -5.92 -5.70
C ALA A 60 -13.52 -5.38 -4.52
N CYS A 61 -13.88 -5.80 -3.31
CA CYS A 61 -13.31 -5.31 -2.05
C CYS A 61 -12.24 -6.25 -1.49
N CYS A 62 -11.16 -5.71 -0.93
CA CYS A 62 -10.30 -6.43 0.01
C CYS A 62 -9.40 -5.48 0.82
N ASN A 63 -8.79 -5.99 1.89
CA ASN A 63 -7.75 -5.27 2.62
C ASN A 63 -6.67 -4.73 1.66
N GLU A 64 -6.23 -3.50 1.92
CA GLU A 64 -5.23 -2.80 1.12
C GLU A 64 -4.18 -2.17 2.03
N MET A 65 -2.93 -2.24 1.58
CA MET A 65 -1.79 -1.61 2.23
C MET A 65 -1.03 -0.84 1.17
N ASP A 66 -1.26 0.46 1.14
CA ASP A 66 -0.58 1.39 0.26
C ASP A 66 0.80 1.65 0.81
N ILE A 67 1.74 0.79 0.43
CA ILE A 67 3.14 0.94 0.81
C ILE A 67 3.68 2.29 0.30
N TRP A 68 3.24 2.71 -0.88
CA TRP A 68 3.78 3.89 -1.54
C TRP A 68 2.82 4.45 -2.61
N GLU A 69 2.17 5.56 -2.29
CA GLU A 69 1.48 6.42 -3.26
C GLU A 69 2.22 7.76 -3.28
N ALA A 70 2.79 8.15 -4.43
CA ALA A 70 3.62 9.33 -4.48
C ALA A 70 3.82 9.87 -5.89
N ASN A 71 4.16 11.15 -5.93
CA ASN A 71 4.83 11.80 -7.04
C ASN A 71 6.06 12.56 -6.52
N ASN A 72 6.63 13.48 -7.30
CA ASN A 72 7.82 14.22 -6.87
C ASN A 72 7.53 15.36 -5.86
N LYS A 73 6.25 15.60 -5.51
CA LYS A 73 5.78 16.65 -4.59
C LYS A 73 5.21 16.11 -3.28
N GLY A 74 4.44 15.02 -3.34
CA GLY A 74 3.79 14.37 -2.21
C GLY A 74 4.07 12.87 -2.17
N ALA A 75 4.04 12.31 -0.96
CA ALA A 75 4.11 10.87 -0.74
C ALA A 75 3.33 10.50 0.52
N VAL A 76 2.62 9.38 0.46
CA VAL A 76 1.84 8.84 1.56
C VAL A 76 2.03 7.33 1.63
N TYR A 77 1.82 6.78 2.82
CA TYR A 77 1.59 5.36 3.01
C TYR A 77 0.39 5.19 3.92
N THR A 78 -0.48 4.26 3.56
CA THR A 78 -1.84 4.22 4.08
C THR A 78 -2.28 2.80 4.34
N ALA A 79 -2.91 2.57 5.50
CA ALA A 79 -3.42 1.27 5.89
C ALA A 79 -4.96 1.27 5.77
N HIS A 80 -5.50 0.34 4.96
CA HIS A 80 -6.93 0.25 4.67
C HIS A 80 -7.50 -1.13 5.04
N PRO A 81 -8.05 -1.28 6.25
CA PRO A 81 -8.69 -2.52 6.67
C PRO A 81 -10.11 -2.65 6.07
N CYS A 82 -10.53 -3.89 5.86
CA CYS A 82 -11.88 -4.27 5.47
C CYS A 82 -12.45 -5.32 6.41
N ASN A 83 -13.78 -5.34 6.54
CA ASN A 83 -14.50 -6.36 7.27
C ASN A 83 -15.70 -6.86 6.45
N PRO A 84 -15.63 -8.06 5.84
CA PRO A 84 -14.55 -9.05 5.94
C PRO A 84 -13.27 -8.62 5.18
N GLY A 85 -12.10 -9.09 5.63
CA GLY A 85 -10.79 -8.66 5.10
C GLY A 85 -10.33 -9.33 3.78
N GLY A 86 -10.97 -10.42 3.36
CA GLY A 86 -10.61 -11.16 2.14
C GLY A 86 -11.30 -10.63 0.87
N PRO A 87 -10.86 -11.07 -0.33
CA PRO A 87 -11.50 -10.74 -1.61
C PRO A 87 -13.00 -11.01 -1.58
N THR A 88 -13.80 -9.95 -1.67
CA THR A 88 -15.26 -9.99 -1.52
C THR A 88 -15.91 -9.14 -2.60
N ARG A 89 -16.94 -9.68 -3.24
CA ARG A 89 -17.80 -8.89 -4.15
C ARG A 89 -18.82 -8.12 -3.33
N CYS A 90 -18.95 -6.82 -3.58
CA CYS A 90 -20.02 -5.99 -3.04
C CYS A 90 -21.07 -5.65 -4.12
N GLU A 91 -22.23 -5.17 -3.69
CA GLU A 91 -23.27 -4.60 -4.56
C GLU A 91 -23.93 -3.40 -3.86
N GLY A 92 -24.34 -2.39 -4.64
CA GLY A 92 -25.06 -1.23 -4.13
C GLY A 92 -24.25 -0.41 -3.11
N THR A 93 -24.89 -0.04 -1.99
CA THR A 93 -24.29 0.77 -0.93
C THR A 93 -23.10 0.08 -0.24
N ALA A 94 -23.04 -1.25 -0.24
CA ALA A 94 -21.92 -2.00 0.33
C ALA A 94 -20.60 -1.79 -0.44
N CYS A 95 -20.65 -1.18 -1.63
CA CYS A 95 -19.47 -0.75 -2.39
C CYS A 95 -19.07 0.71 -2.15
N GLY A 96 -19.75 1.44 -1.25
CA GLY A 96 -19.46 2.85 -1.03
C GLY A 96 -20.03 3.79 -2.09
N GLY A 97 -21.15 3.42 -2.72
CA GLY A 97 -21.81 4.17 -3.80
C GLY A 97 -22.29 5.57 -3.38
N ASP A 98 -23.57 5.69 -2.99
CA ASP A 98 -24.15 6.98 -2.56
C ASP A 98 -23.60 7.45 -1.20
N ASP A 99 -23.12 6.51 -0.39
CA ASP A 99 -22.46 6.75 0.89
C ASP A 99 -21.13 6.02 0.89
N ARG A 100 -20.04 6.78 0.76
CA ARG A 100 -18.65 6.28 0.77
C ARG A 100 -18.36 5.40 1.99
N TYR A 101 -18.95 5.70 3.14
CA TYR A 101 -18.65 5.05 4.41
C TYR A 101 -19.55 3.84 4.72
N ALA A 102 -20.59 3.61 3.91
CA ALA A 102 -21.39 2.39 3.97
C ALA A 102 -20.66 1.15 3.41
N THR A 103 -19.48 1.34 2.80
CA THR A 103 -18.67 0.24 2.26
C THR A 103 -18.16 -0.71 3.35
N VAL A 104 -17.84 -1.95 2.94
CA VAL A 104 -17.26 -2.97 3.83
C VAL A 104 -15.78 -2.71 4.15
N CYS A 105 -15.15 -1.80 3.42
CA CYS A 105 -13.77 -1.38 3.57
C CYS A 105 -13.64 0.01 4.19
N ASP A 106 -12.43 0.36 4.61
CA ASP A 106 -12.08 1.74 4.93
C ASP A 106 -11.60 2.44 3.65
N PRO A 107 -12.38 3.38 3.08
CA PRO A 107 -12.04 4.04 1.83
C PRO A 107 -11.10 5.25 2.01
N ASP A 108 -10.79 5.64 3.25
CA ASP A 108 -9.93 6.79 3.56
C ASP A 108 -8.57 6.33 4.12
N GLY A 109 -8.58 5.23 4.88
CA GLY A 109 -7.40 4.65 5.48
C GLY A 109 -6.90 5.41 6.71
N CYS A 110 -5.85 4.88 7.33
CA CYS A 110 -5.00 5.64 8.26
C CYS A 110 -3.70 6.00 7.54
N ASP A 111 -3.57 7.27 7.15
CA ASP A 111 -2.51 7.78 6.29
C ASP A 111 -1.39 8.49 7.04
N PHE A 112 -0.17 8.37 6.52
CA PHE A 112 0.95 9.20 6.94
C PHE A 112 1.62 9.84 5.72
N ASN A 113 1.24 11.09 5.46
CA ASN A 113 1.94 11.99 4.54
C ASN A 113 2.72 13.02 5.38
N SER A 114 4.04 13.08 5.20
CA SER A 114 4.91 13.97 6.01
C SER A 114 4.52 15.45 5.90
N TYR A 115 4.07 15.88 4.72
CA TYR A 115 3.59 17.25 4.51
C TYR A 115 2.27 17.48 5.26
N ARG A 116 1.31 16.55 5.13
CA ARG A 116 0.01 16.59 5.84
C ARG A 116 0.18 16.54 7.36
N MET A 117 1.23 15.86 7.83
CA MET A 117 1.64 15.81 9.23
C MET A 117 2.47 17.03 9.67
N GLY A 118 2.54 18.10 8.87
CA GLY A 118 3.12 19.39 9.26
C GLY A 118 4.63 19.52 9.03
N ASN A 119 5.29 18.53 8.42
CA ASN A 119 6.69 18.64 8.00
C ASN A 119 6.80 18.85 6.48
N THR A 120 6.69 20.12 6.08
CA THR A 120 6.67 20.52 4.66
C THR A 120 8.05 20.47 3.99
N SER A 121 9.14 20.31 4.74
CA SER A 121 10.51 20.27 4.22
C SER A 121 11.13 18.87 4.13
N PHE A 122 10.36 17.82 4.45
CA PHE A 122 10.88 16.44 4.49
C PHE A 122 10.98 15.76 3.12
N TYR A 123 9.89 15.71 2.34
CA TYR A 123 9.83 14.99 1.06
C TYR A 123 9.56 15.94 -0.11
N GLY A 124 10.36 15.84 -1.18
CA GLY A 124 10.23 16.62 -2.42
C GLY A 124 11.57 17.08 -3.01
N GLN A 125 11.52 17.90 -4.05
CA GLN A 125 12.72 18.33 -4.77
C GLN A 125 13.65 19.15 -3.87
N GLY A 126 14.89 18.68 -3.68
CA GLY A 126 15.89 19.36 -2.84
C GLY A 126 15.61 19.33 -1.33
N LYS A 127 14.67 18.49 -0.86
CA LYS A 127 14.31 18.32 0.55
C LYS A 127 15.11 17.20 1.24
N THR A 128 14.79 16.86 2.49
CA THR A 128 15.48 15.79 3.25
C THR A 128 15.52 14.46 2.48
N VAL A 129 14.38 14.06 1.92
CA VAL A 129 14.27 13.02 0.89
C VAL A 129 14.12 13.74 -0.44
N ASP A 130 15.23 13.83 -1.19
CA ASP A 130 15.33 14.59 -2.43
C ASP A 130 14.76 13.79 -3.60
N THR A 131 13.57 14.17 -4.07
CA THR A 131 12.86 13.45 -5.15
C THR A 131 13.47 13.63 -6.53
N THR A 132 14.51 14.47 -6.68
CA THR A 132 15.26 14.59 -7.94
C THR A 132 16.22 13.43 -8.19
N LYS A 133 16.40 12.54 -7.21
CA LYS A 133 17.33 11.41 -7.25
C LYS A 133 16.64 10.13 -6.79
N LYS A 134 17.20 8.98 -7.20
CA LYS A 134 16.77 7.69 -6.66
C LYS A 134 17.00 7.63 -5.15
N PHE A 135 16.02 7.10 -4.42
CA PHE A 135 16.12 6.74 -3.01
C PHE A 135 15.49 5.36 -2.79
N THR A 136 15.73 4.78 -1.62
CA THR A 136 15.11 3.54 -1.17
C THR A 136 14.01 3.88 -0.18
N VAL A 137 12.84 3.25 -0.32
CA VAL A 137 11.76 3.27 0.67
C VAL A 137 11.79 1.95 1.41
N VAL A 138 11.72 1.99 2.74
CA VAL A 138 11.64 0.81 3.59
C VAL A 138 10.41 0.94 4.48
N THR A 139 9.59 -0.10 4.49
CA THR A 139 8.39 -0.19 5.33
C THR A 139 8.50 -1.43 6.20
N GLN A 140 8.32 -1.26 7.50
CA GLN A 140 8.41 -2.32 8.50
C GLN A 140 7.03 -2.58 9.09
N PHE A 141 6.65 -3.85 9.15
CA PHE A 141 5.38 -4.31 9.74
C PHE A 141 5.69 -4.98 11.08
N ILE A 142 5.48 -4.24 12.16
CA ILE A 142 5.90 -4.63 13.51
C ILE A 142 4.71 -5.23 14.25
N THR A 143 4.91 -6.42 14.81
CA THR A 143 3.91 -7.10 15.63
C THR A 143 4.07 -6.79 17.11
N ASP A 144 3.00 -7.01 17.87
CA ASP A 144 2.94 -6.80 19.32
C ASP A 144 3.93 -7.64 20.13
N ASP A 145 4.27 -8.85 19.64
CA ASP A 145 5.18 -9.80 20.28
C ASP A 145 6.54 -9.96 19.54
N GLY A 146 6.74 -9.27 18.43
CA GLY A 146 7.96 -9.36 17.62
C GLY A 146 8.08 -10.64 16.79
N THR A 147 7.01 -11.42 16.64
CA THR A 147 6.96 -12.64 15.81
C THR A 147 6.11 -12.45 14.56
N SER A 148 6.25 -13.33 13.56
CA SER A 148 5.40 -13.32 12.35
C SER A 148 3.95 -13.74 12.59
N SER A 149 3.66 -14.35 13.75
CA SER A 149 2.30 -14.76 14.15
C SER A 149 1.55 -13.71 14.98
N GLY A 150 2.26 -12.72 15.53
CA GLY A 150 1.70 -11.67 16.37
C GLY A 150 0.68 -10.78 15.63
N ASN A 151 0.04 -9.89 16.37
CA ASN A 151 -0.88 -8.91 15.77
C ASN A 151 -0.08 -7.71 15.27
N LEU A 152 -0.39 -7.23 14.06
CA LEU A 152 0.20 -6.00 13.55
C LEU A 152 -0.12 -4.85 14.51
N LYS A 153 0.91 -4.14 14.96
CA LYS A 153 0.83 -3.08 15.97
C LYS A 153 1.35 -1.74 15.45
N GLU A 154 2.31 -1.77 14.53
CA GLU A 154 2.93 -0.56 14.01
C GLU A 154 3.43 -0.76 12.58
N ILE A 155 3.21 0.24 11.73
CA ILE A 155 3.82 0.34 10.40
C ILE A 155 4.80 1.50 10.42
N ARG A 156 6.09 1.19 10.31
CA ARG A 156 7.18 2.16 10.39
C ARG A 156 7.82 2.39 9.02
N ARG A 157 8.20 3.64 8.77
CA ARG A 157 8.84 4.10 7.54
C ARG A 157 10.28 4.55 7.81
N LEU A 158 11.16 4.25 6.86
CA LEU A 158 12.45 4.93 6.71
C LEU A 158 12.85 5.00 5.24
N TYR A 159 13.82 5.85 4.95
CA TYR A 159 14.37 6.03 3.62
C TYR A 159 15.87 5.81 3.62
N VAL A 160 16.43 5.44 2.47
CA VAL A 160 17.89 5.46 2.26
C VAL A 160 18.21 6.24 1.00
N GLN A 161 18.99 7.31 1.15
CA GLN A 161 19.41 8.13 0.03
C GLN A 161 20.90 8.47 0.19
N ASN A 162 21.67 8.30 -0.89
CA ASN A 162 23.13 8.51 -0.88
C ASN A 162 23.87 7.76 0.24
N GLY A 163 23.42 6.54 0.56
CA GLY A 163 23.99 5.72 1.63
C GLY A 163 23.60 6.13 3.05
N VAL A 164 22.81 7.20 3.23
CA VAL A 164 22.35 7.68 4.53
C VAL A 164 20.95 7.15 4.83
N VAL A 165 20.78 6.56 6.01
CA VAL A 165 19.46 6.19 6.54
C VAL A 165 18.78 7.44 7.08
N ILE A 166 17.56 7.69 6.62
CA ILE A 166 16.71 8.82 6.99
C ILE A 166 15.47 8.25 7.67
N GLN A 167 15.31 8.50 8.96
CA GLN A 167 14.08 8.12 9.68
C GLN A 167 12.89 8.92 9.13
N ASN A 168 11.67 8.38 9.29
CA ASN A 168 10.47 9.11 8.92
C ASN A 168 10.41 10.48 9.63
N SER A 169 9.67 11.42 9.05
CA SER A 169 9.40 12.66 9.74
C SER A 169 8.52 12.41 10.97
N LYS A 170 8.66 13.27 11.97
CA LYS A 170 7.72 13.35 13.09
C LYS A 170 6.56 14.25 12.75
N VAL A 171 5.42 13.99 13.36
CA VAL A 171 4.26 14.89 13.29
C VAL A 171 4.59 16.26 13.89
N ASN A 172 4.03 17.29 13.29
CA ASN A 172 4.14 18.69 13.67
C ASN A 172 2.78 19.39 13.49
N ILE A 173 1.74 18.78 14.07
CA ILE A 173 0.36 19.28 14.07
C ILE A 173 -0.05 19.54 15.52
N PRO A 174 -0.59 20.74 15.84
CA PRO A 174 -1.17 21.00 17.15
C PRO A 174 -2.25 19.98 17.52
N GLY A 175 -2.13 19.36 18.70
CA GLY A 175 -3.06 18.32 19.17
C GLY A 175 -2.57 16.88 18.93
N LEU A 176 -1.52 16.68 18.14
CA LEU A 176 -0.85 15.39 18.02
C LEU A 176 0.43 15.35 18.88
N ASP A 177 0.77 14.15 19.35
CA ASP A 177 2.01 13.92 20.11
C ASP A 177 3.21 14.05 19.16
N PRO A 178 4.11 15.04 19.35
CA PRO A 178 5.20 15.34 18.41
C PRO A 178 6.29 14.26 18.38
N THR A 179 6.16 13.20 19.20
CA THR A 179 7.04 12.03 19.14
C THR A 179 6.57 10.98 18.12
N MET A 180 5.35 11.07 17.60
CA MET A 180 4.82 10.13 16.62
C MET A 180 5.50 10.29 15.24
N ASP A 181 5.93 9.18 14.66
CA ASP A 181 6.57 9.08 13.35
C ASP A 181 6.20 7.79 12.59
N SER A 182 5.16 7.08 13.05
CA SER A 182 4.71 5.81 12.50
C SER A 182 3.20 5.63 12.64
N ILE A 183 2.63 4.72 11.84
CA ILE A 183 1.21 4.37 11.94
C ILE A 183 1.04 3.37 13.07
N THR A 184 0.22 3.73 14.05
CA THR A 184 -0.26 2.91 15.16
C THR A 184 -1.74 3.20 15.36
N ASP A 185 -2.52 2.31 15.98
CA ASP A 185 -3.94 2.61 16.27
C ASP A 185 -4.09 3.91 17.10
N LYS A 186 -3.13 4.21 18.00
CA LYS A 186 -3.09 5.47 18.77
C LYS A 186 -2.89 6.68 17.86
N PHE A 187 -1.98 6.59 16.90
CA PHE A 187 -1.77 7.64 15.90
C PHE A 187 -3.03 7.85 15.07
N CYS A 188 -3.65 6.78 14.57
CA CYS A 188 -4.85 6.85 13.75
C CYS A 188 -6.03 7.49 14.51
N ASP A 189 -6.28 7.08 15.76
CA ASP A 189 -7.32 7.66 16.60
C ASP A 189 -7.10 9.17 16.82
N ALA A 190 -5.85 9.58 17.10
CA ALA A 190 -5.51 10.98 17.33
C ALA A 190 -5.59 11.81 16.03
N GLN A 191 -5.04 11.29 14.93
CA GLN A 191 -5.02 11.94 13.62
C GLN A 191 -6.46 12.20 13.14
N LYS A 192 -7.32 11.18 13.14
CA LYS A 192 -8.72 11.31 12.71
C LYS A 192 -9.47 12.33 13.58
N ALA A 193 -9.28 12.28 14.90
CA ALA A 193 -9.92 13.24 15.82
C ALA A 193 -9.45 14.69 15.61
N VAL A 194 -8.15 14.92 15.39
CA VAL A 194 -7.60 16.28 15.18
C VAL A 194 -7.99 16.86 13.82
N PHE A 195 -8.08 16.02 12.78
CA PHE A 195 -8.49 16.48 11.44
C PHE A 195 -10.01 16.54 11.27
N GLY A 196 -10.78 15.90 12.15
CA GLY A 196 -12.24 15.82 12.03
C GLY A 196 -12.72 14.81 10.98
N ASP A 197 -11.86 13.86 10.60
CA ASP A 197 -12.17 12.81 9.63
C ASP A 197 -12.92 11.64 10.31
N PRO A 198 -13.90 11.01 9.66
CA PRO A 198 -14.49 9.76 10.15
C PRO A 198 -13.43 8.67 10.33
N ASN A 199 -13.49 7.95 11.46
CA ASN A 199 -12.51 6.90 11.77
C ASN A 199 -12.98 5.52 11.30
N GLN A 200 -13.19 5.38 9.99
CA GLN A 200 -13.52 4.10 9.37
C GLN A 200 -12.43 3.05 9.59
N PHE A 201 -11.17 3.47 9.65
CA PHE A 201 -10.04 2.61 10.00
C PHE A 201 -10.32 1.76 11.23
N LYS A 202 -10.70 2.40 12.33
CA LYS A 202 -11.06 1.71 13.58
C LYS A 202 -12.31 0.85 13.42
N GLU A 203 -13.34 1.36 12.75
CA GLU A 203 -14.61 0.65 12.54
C GLU A 203 -14.44 -0.64 11.72
N LYS A 204 -13.49 -0.68 10.78
CA LYS A 204 -13.20 -1.86 9.94
C LYS A 204 -12.10 -2.77 10.50
N GLY A 205 -11.62 -2.51 11.73
CA GLY A 205 -10.75 -3.41 12.47
C GLY A 205 -9.30 -2.94 12.68
N GLY A 206 -8.96 -1.73 12.20
CA GLY A 206 -7.67 -1.08 12.41
C GLY A 206 -6.48 -1.92 11.93
N LEU A 207 -5.33 -1.76 12.60
CA LEU A 207 -4.12 -2.52 12.24
C LEU A 207 -4.30 -4.03 12.40
N ARG A 208 -5.13 -4.47 13.36
CA ARG A 208 -5.43 -5.90 13.52
C ARG A 208 -6.14 -6.47 12.30
N GLY A 209 -7.18 -5.81 11.80
CA GLY A 209 -7.93 -6.24 10.62
C GLY A 209 -7.05 -6.30 9.37
N LEU A 210 -6.18 -5.31 9.20
CA LEU A 210 -5.18 -5.32 8.13
C LEU A 210 -4.16 -6.46 8.30
N GLY A 211 -3.67 -6.67 9.52
CA GLY A 211 -2.72 -7.74 9.86
C GLY A 211 -3.28 -9.14 9.60
N ASP A 212 -4.58 -9.37 9.82
CA ASP A 212 -5.26 -10.62 9.48
C ASP A 212 -5.31 -10.83 7.94
N GLY A 213 -5.45 -9.75 7.17
CA GLY A 213 -5.26 -9.75 5.72
C GLY A 213 -3.84 -10.14 5.30
N MET A 214 -2.82 -9.54 5.93
CA MET A 214 -1.42 -9.84 5.67
C MET A 214 -1.07 -11.31 5.95
N LYS A 215 -1.61 -11.89 7.03
CA LYS A 215 -1.44 -13.32 7.38
C LYS A 215 -1.99 -14.27 6.31
N SER A 216 -2.99 -13.83 5.54
CA SER A 216 -3.59 -14.60 4.45
C SER A 216 -2.78 -14.52 3.15
N GLY A 217 -1.77 -13.66 3.09
CA GLY A 217 -1.00 -13.34 1.89
C GLY A 217 -1.62 -12.20 1.10
N MET A 218 -0.76 -11.29 0.62
CA MET A 218 -1.14 -10.16 -0.23
C MET A 218 -0.35 -10.19 -1.54
N VAL A 219 -0.93 -9.60 -2.58
CA VAL A 219 -0.30 -9.48 -3.90
C VAL A 219 0.34 -8.10 -4.01
N LEU A 220 1.58 -8.04 -4.50
CA LEU A 220 2.25 -6.78 -4.81
C LEU A 220 1.67 -6.19 -6.10
N VAL A 221 1.26 -4.92 -6.05
CA VAL A 221 0.80 -4.14 -7.20
C VAL A 221 1.79 -3.01 -7.45
N LEU A 222 2.11 -2.75 -8.71
CA LEU A 222 2.89 -1.60 -9.17
C LEU A 222 2.08 -0.91 -10.27
N SER A 223 1.68 0.33 -10.04
CA SER A 223 0.83 1.11 -10.94
C SER A 223 1.41 2.51 -11.17
N ILE A 224 0.85 3.17 -12.18
CA ILE A 224 0.98 4.61 -12.43
C ILE A 224 -0.37 5.06 -12.98
N GLU A 225 -0.93 6.11 -12.40
CA GLU A 225 -2.26 6.61 -12.76
C GLU A 225 -2.35 8.11 -12.50
N ASP A 226 -3.31 8.75 -13.15
CA ASP A 226 -3.89 10.02 -12.74
C ASP A 226 -5.23 9.77 -12.04
N ASP A 227 -5.79 10.80 -11.40
CA ASP A 227 -7.04 10.70 -10.66
C ASP A 227 -8.07 11.66 -11.24
N HIS A 228 -9.01 11.11 -12.01
CA HIS A 228 -10.07 11.89 -12.65
C HIS A 228 -11.17 12.33 -11.69
N ALA A 229 -11.19 11.83 -10.45
CA ALA A 229 -12.20 12.20 -9.45
C ALA A 229 -11.76 13.41 -8.61
N THR A 230 -10.48 13.51 -8.25
CA THR A 230 -10.00 14.61 -7.39
C THR A 230 -8.77 15.35 -7.88
N ASP A 231 -8.25 15.01 -9.07
CA ASP A 231 -7.01 15.55 -9.63
C ASP A 231 -5.79 15.29 -8.74
N MET A 232 -5.77 14.16 -8.02
CA MET A 232 -4.72 13.75 -7.09
C MET A 232 -4.51 14.72 -5.91
N ALA A 233 -5.45 15.64 -5.69
CA ALA A 233 -5.30 16.71 -4.69
C ALA A 233 -5.23 16.18 -3.25
N TRP A 234 -5.81 15.01 -2.97
CA TRP A 234 -5.69 14.32 -1.68
C TRP A 234 -4.27 13.83 -1.37
N LEU A 235 -3.36 13.81 -2.36
CA LEU A 235 -1.97 13.40 -2.20
C LEU A 235 -1.02 14.60 -2.09
N ASP A 236 -1.17 15.61 -2.95
CA ASP A 236 -0.12 16.61 -3.19
C ASP A 236 -0.57 18.08 -3.15
N SER A 237 -1.83 18.35 -2.79
CA SER A 237 -2.41 19.69 -2.82
C SER A 237 -3.25 20.00 -1.57
N THR A 238 -4.20 20.93 -1.68
CA THR A 238 -5.18 21.27 -0.65
C THR A 238 -6.44 20.46 -0.89
N PHE A 239 -6.84 19.61 0.06
CA PHE A 239 -8.02 18.76 -0.07
C PHE A 239 -8.82 18.65 1.24
N PRO A 240 -10.13 18.97 1.23
CA PRO A 240 -10.95 19.43 0.09
C PRO A 240 -10.49 20.77 -0.51
N LYS A 241 -10.74 20.99 -1.81
CA LYS A 241 -10.19 22.14 -2.58
C LYS A 241 -10.65 23.51 -2.07
N ASP A 242 -11.82 23.55 -1.44
CA ASP A 242 -12.51 24.71 -0.89
C ASP A 242 -12.32 24.88 0.63
N ALA A 243 -11.60 23.96 1.28
CA ALA A 243 -11.28 24.07 2.69
C ALA A 243 -10.15 25.09 2.96
N ASP A 244 -10.10 25.61 4.18
CA ASP A 244 -9.01 26.48 4.63
C ASP A 244 -7.68 25.70 4.60
N PRO A 245 -6.68 26.10 3.80
CA PRO A 245 -5.40 25.40 3.71
C PRO A 245 -4.60 25.41 5.02
N TYR A 246 -4.95 26.28 5.98
CA TYR A 246 -4.33 26.31 7.30
C TYR A 246 -5.02 25.39 8.32
N ALA A 247 -6.19 24.81 7.98
CA ALA A 247 -6.83 23.84 8.85
C ALA A 247 -6.01 22.53 8.89
N PRO A 248 -5.85 21.91 10.07
CA PRO A 248 -5.14 20.65 10.22
C PRO A 248 -5.64 19.58 9.24
N GLY A 249 -4.71 18.95 8.52
CA GLY A 249 -5.02 17.84 7.60
C GLY A 249 -5.46 18.23 6.20
N VAL A 250 -5.68 19.53 5.92
CA VAL A 250 -6.13 19.99 4.60
C VAL A 250 -4.99 20.09 3.59
N SER A 251 -3.84 20.63 3.97
CA SER A 251 -2.69 20.80 3.08
C SER A 251 -1.80 19.56 3.07
N ARG A 252 -1.57 18.98 1.89
CA ARG A 252 -0.93 17.65 1.69
C ARG A 252 0.26 17.69 0.74
N GLY A 253 0.45 18.82 0.08
CA GLY A 253 1.63 19.16 -0.69
C GLY A 253 1.53 20.61 -1.17
N ASN A 254 2.39 20.96 -2.11
CA ASN A 254 2.51 22.32 -2.64
C ASN A 254 2.14 22.41 -4.13
N CYS A 255 1.43 21.42 -4.67
CA CYS A 255 0.76 21.59 -5.95
C CYS A 255 -0.34 22.64 -5.76
N ASN A 256 -0.36 23.65 -6.62
CA ASN A 256 -1.44 24.63 -6.61
C ASN A 256 -2.75 23.90 -6.94
N ASN A 257 -3.91 24.33 -6.41
CA ASN A 257 -5.27 23.82 -6.74
C ASN A 257 -5.66 23.97 -8.23
N TYR A 258 -4.69 24.24 -9.10
CA TYR A 258 -4.72 24.21 -10.55
C TYR A 258 -3.72 23.16 -11.07
N GLY A 259 -3.56 22.05 -10.34
CA GLY A 259 -3.01 20.82 -10.90
C GLY A 259 -3.78 20.57 -12.18
N GLU A 260 -3.04 20.44 -13.27
CA GLU A 260 -3.50 20.41 -14.65
C GLU A 260 -4.71 19.47 -14.80
N ALA A 261 -5.92 20.00 -14.67
CA ALA A 261 -7.14 19.19 -14.66
C ALA A 261 -7.17 18.35 -15.93
N TRP A 262 -7.61 17.09 -15.82
CA TRP A 262 -7.86 16.27 -16.99
C TRP A 262 -8.69 17.08 -18.03
N PRO A 263 -8.32 17.07 -19.33
CA PRO A 263 -7.32 16.22 -19.98
C PRO A 263 -5.90 16.82 -20.10
N GLN A 264 -5.57 17.88 -19.37
CA GLN A 264 -4.32 18.62 -19.58
C GLN A 264 -3.07 17.81 -19.23
N LEU A 265 -3.08 17.02 -18.14
CA LEU A 265 -1.95 16.16 -17.74
C LEU A 265 -1.58 15.13 -18.81
N GLU A 266 -2.56 14.42 -19.37
CA GLU A 266 -2.34 13.40 -20.40
C GLU A 266 -1.71 13.98 -21.68
N VAL A 267 -1.86 15.28 -21.92
CA VAL A 267 -1.30 15.98 -23.09
C VAL A 267 0.06 16.58 -22.77
N ILE A 268 0.22 17.21 -21.61
CA ILE A 268 1.41 17.99 -21.23
C ILE A 268 2.53 17.07 -20.72
N ASP A 269 2.18 16.01 -19.97
CA ASP A 269 3.14 15.11 -19.33
C ASP A 269 3.02 13.66 -19.84
N ASN A 270 2.83 13.50 -21.15
CA ASN A 270 2.72 12.18 -21.78
C ASN A 270 4.02 11.35 -21.79
N LEU A 271 5.11 11.90 -21.26
CA LEU A 271 6.41 11.24 -21.10
C LEU A 271 6.71 10.88 -19.64
N SER A 272 5.79 11.13 -18.71
CA SER A 272 5.96 10.76 -17.32
C SER A 272 6.10 9.25 -17.16
N TYR A 273 7.01 8.84 -16.26
CA TYR A 273 7.25 7.44 -15.96
C TYR A 273 7.71 7.27 -14.52
N VAL A 274 7.52 6.06 -13.99
CA VAL A 274 8.05 5.63 -12.70
C VAL A 274 8.92 4.39 -12.89
N THR A 275 10.04 4.31 -12.15
CA THR A 275 10.89 3.11 -12.13
C THR A 275 10.91 2.53 -10.73
N PHE A 276 10.27 1.38 -10.55
CA PHE A 276 10.45 0.55 -9.37
C PHE A 276 11.61 -0.43 -9.59
N SER A 277 12.52 -0.55 -8.62
CA SER A 277 13.69 -1.43 -8.74
C SER A 277 14.21 -1.86 -7.37
N ASN A 278 15.04 -2.92 -7.34
CA ASN A 278 15.71 -3.39 -6.12
C ASN A 278 14.74 -3.71 -4.97
N ILE A 279 13.61 -4.35 -5.30
CA ILE A 279 12.64 -4.84 -4.32
C ILE A 279 13.33 -5.90 -3.47
N LYS A 280 13.23 -5.75 -2.14
CA LYS A 280 13.75 -6.67 -1.13
C LYS A 280 12.67 -6.95 -0.09
N PHE A 281 12.62 -8.18 0.39
CA PHE A 281 11.71 -8.61 1.44
C PHE A 281 12.45 -9.54 2.40
N GLY A 282 12.22 -9.36 3.71
CA GLY A 282 12.89 -10.12 4.76
C GLY A 282 12.66 -9.50 6.13
N ASP A 283 13.36 -10.05 7.14
CA ASP A 283 13.23 -9.62 8.52
C ASP A 283 13.57 -8.14 8.73
N ILE A 284 13.00 -7.54 9.78
CA ILE A 284 13.22 -6.13 10.11
C ILE A 284 14.72 -5.84 10.25
N GLY A 285 15.20 -4.88 9.46
CA GLY A 285 16.62 -4.49 9.42
C GLY A 285 17.46 -5.21 8.36
N SER A 286 16.95 -6.26 7.70
CA SER A 286 17.73 -7.05 6.72
C SER A 286 17.84 -6.41 5.33
N THR A 287 17.05 -5.37 5.04
CA THR A 287 16.87 -4.85 3.67
C THR A 287 17.57 -3.51 3.41
N TYR A 288 18.22 -2.91 4.41
CA TYR A 288 18.90 -1.60 4.31
C TYR A 288 20.14 -1.48 5.23
N GLY A 289 21.08 -0.58 4.92
CA GLY A 289 22.32 -0.33 5.70
C GLY A 289 23.63 -0.79 5.01
N THR A 290 24.78 -0.41 5.59
CA THR A 290 26.14 -0.73 5.06
C THR A 290 26.76 -2.03 5.58
N ASP A 291 26.09 -2.78 6.46
CA ASP A 291 26.61 -4.06 6.97
C ASP A 291 26.08 -5.26 6.19
N SER A 292 26.44 -5.30 4.90
CA SER A 292 26.55 -6.57 4.16
C SER A 292 28.01 -7.03 4.09
N SER A 293 28.79 -6.84 5.15
CA SER A 293 29.86 -7.78 5.46
C SER A 293 29.27 -8.84 6.37
N PRO A 294 29.08 -10.09 5.91
CA PRO A 294 28.77 -11.16 6.83
C PRO A 294 30.00 -11.30 7.72
N THR A 295 29.89 -10.84 8.97
CA THR A 295 30.73 -11.43 10.01
C THR A 295 30.43 -12.92 9.94
N ARG A 296 31.45 -13.71 9.60
CA ARG A 296 31.41 -15.18 9.69
C ARG A 296 31.09 -15.54 11.15
N GLN A 297 29.81 -15.58 11.50
CA GLN A 297 29.35 -16.52 12.49
C GLN A 297 29.32 -17.88 11.81
N ALA A 298 29.98 -18.83 12.46
CA ALA A 298 30.18 -20.18 11.97
C ALA A 298 28.86 -20.77 11.45
N PHE A 299 28.97 -21.48 10.32
CA PHE A 299 27.94 -22.34 9.74
C PHE A 299 27.12 -23.03 10.84
N MET A 300 25.87 -22.61 11.00
CA MET A 300 24.84 -23.41 11.64
C MET A 300 23.78 -23.68 10.57
N ASP A 301 23.40 -24.95 10.49
CA ASP A 301 22.53 -25.51 9.46
C ASP A 301 21.22 -24.72 9.32
N ALA A 302 20.68 -24.66 8.09
CA ALA A 302 19.40 -24.01 7.84
C ALA A 302 18.27 -24.73 8.59
N PRO A 303 17.47 -24.05 9.45
CA PRO A 303 16.32 -24.66 10.09
C PRO A 303 15.34 -25.25 9.06
N CYS A 304 14.58 -26.25 9.48
CA CYS A 304 13.54 -26.86 8.65
C CYS A 304 12.63 -25.74 8.11
N PHE A 305 12.34 -25.76 6.79
CA PHE A 305 11.70 -24.70 5.99
C PHE A 305 12.57 -23.54 5.42
N SER A 306 13.90 -23.48 5.62
CA SER A 306 14.69 -22.29 5.19
C SER A 306 15.91 -22.52 4.28
N CYS A 307 15.83 -23.37 3.26
CA CYS A 307 16.78 -23.30 2.13
C CYS A 307 16.12 -22.65 0.92
N SER A 308 16.37 -21.37 0.66
CA SER A 308 15.90 -20.70 -0.56
C SER A 308 16.84 -20.95 -1.74
N GLY A 309 17.13 -22.21 -2.08
CA GLY A 309 18.00 -22.54 -3.21
C GLY A 309 17.39 -22.16 -4.57
N GLY A 310 18.19 -21.60 -5.48
CA GLY A 310 17.76 -21.21 -6.82
C GLY A 310 18.85 -20.45 -7.59
N ASN A 311 18.66 -20.25 -8.89
CA ASN A 311 19.57 -19.46 -9.72
C ASN A 311 19.74 -18.04 -9.13
N GLY A 312 20.97 -17.72 -8.71
CA GLY A 312 21.32 -16.43 -8.10
C GLY A 312 21.26 -16.37 -6.58
N TYR A 313 20.89 -17.47 -5.90
CA TYR A 313 20.92 -17.54 -4.44
C TYR A 313 22.33 -17.73 -3.90
N THR A 314 22.69 -16.94 -2.88
CA THR A 314 24.02 -16.96 -2.25
C THR A 314 23.97 -17.35 -0.76
N GLY A 315 22.81 -17.80 -0.27
CA GLY A 315 22.64 -18.25 1.12
C GLY A 315 22.92 -19.75 1.33
N PRO A 316 22.59 -20.28 2.53
CA PRO A 316 22.86 -21.67 2.90
C PRO A 316 22.14 -22.69 2.01
N THR A 317 22.88 -23.65 1.46
CA THR A 317 22.36 -24.69 0.56
C THR A 317 22.19 -26.06 1.22
N GLN A 318 22.51 -26.17 2.52
CA GLN A 318 22.40 -27.42 3.29
C GLN A 318 21.29 -27.32 4.34
N CYS A 319 20.41 -28.32 4.35
CA CYS A 319 19.35 -28.47 5.34
C CYS A 319 19.89 -28.97 6.68
N ALA A 320 19.22 -28.61 7.78
CA ALA A 320 19.46 -29.23 9.09
C ALA A 320 19.36 -30.76 9.04
N THR A 321 20.10 -31.40 9.94
CA THR A 321 20.12 -32.86 10.11
C THR A 321 18.69 -33.40 10.29
N GLY A 322 18.25 -34.27 9.39
CA GLY A 322 16.91 -34.87 9.40
C GLY A 322 15.97 -34.36 8.30
N SER A 323 16.37 -33.33 7.53
CA SER A 323 15.63 -32.84 6.37
C SER A 323 16.46 -32.92 5.08
N SER A 324 15.79 -32.83 3.94
CA SER A 324 16.37 -32.88 2.59
C SER A 324 15.91 -31.69 1.75
N CYS A 325 16.80 -31.15 0.92
CA CYS A 325 16.45 -30.06 0.02
C CYS A 325 15.63 -30.60 -1.16
N GLN A 326 14.40 -30.11 -1.32
CA GLN A 326 13.50 -30.41 -2.44
C GLN A 326 13.47 -29.21 -3.40
N VAL A 327 13.82 -29.45 -4.66
CA VAL A 327 13.78 -28.41 -5.70
C VAL A 327 12.35 -28.31 -6.24
N LEU A 328 11.75 -27.12 -6.15
CA LEU A 328 10.39 -26.88 -6.67
C LEU A 328 10.45 -26.30 -8.09
N ASN A 329 11.39 -25.40 -8.35
CA ASN A 329 11.67 -24.86 -9.68
C ASN A 329 13.11 -24.26 -9.73
N PRO A 330 13.60 -23.78 -10.90
CA PRO A 330 14.97 -23.25 -11.03
C PRO A 330 15.33 -22.07 -10.12
N PHE A 331 14.34 -21.43 -9.50
CA PHE A 331 14.51 -20.26 -8.63
C PHE A 331 14.15 -20.54 -7.16
N TYR A 332 13.59 -21.72 -6.86
CA TYR A 332 13.06 -22.02 -5.53
C TYR A 332 13.24 -23.49 -5.14
N SER A 333 13.79 -23.69 -3.96
CA SER A 333 13.97 -24.98 -3.27
C SER A 333 13.49 -24.82 -1.83
N GLN A 334 13.26 -25.93 -1.12
CA GLN A 334 12.82 -25.91 0.27
C GLN A 334 13.36 -27.13 1.03
N CYS A 335 13.75 -26.98 2.30
CA CYS A 335 14.04 -28.13 3.16
C CYS A 335 12.74 -28.76 3.65
N LEU A 336 12.56 -30.05 3.33
CA LEU A 336 11.48 -30.92 3.80
C LEU A 336 12.09 -32.14 4.49
#